data_AF-A0A849WUU7-F1
#
_entry.id   AF-A0A849WUU7-F1
#
_cell.length_a   1.000
_cell.length_b   1.000
_cell.length_c   1.000
_cell.angle_alpha   90.00
_cell.angle_beta   90.00
_cell.angle_gamma   90.00
#
_symmetry.space_group_name_H-M   'P 1'
#
loop_
_entity.id
_entity.type
_entity.pdbx_description
1 polymer ?
#
loop_
_entity_poly.entity_id
_entity_poly.type
_entity_poly.pdbx_seq_one_letter_code
_entity_poly.pdbx_strand_id
1 'polypeptide(L)'
;MGRVYLSFILSFLVMFQISCQKSDSKSAVGNVIDETLVLKVTKENFISGKKFCSLYVNSTEYNSKEFGVWIEVPRNYQEPKEKIKLYAYTRKPFNPSLPSVIFIDGGPGQNTHHSEDIYESSFNQINFDQRGVGCSTADTWEEYIQVDQYSSNNTVQDIEMIRKYFDIKSWAVYGISYGTVPATIYASKYPAVSKSLVLEGVVGSVDHLSRSSFLVEKWNLVLKRLSEKQLASFESVIFSKDRKKISILNEYLGISAYMDAGFVQLKERIFDKLFPLSGGISDSSFEELNIKIQKFKNRYATPQQPGAVDENILITFYCKELNAFAKDKFEVNYYKGIGFVEEPTDKKTRWKDDCHKLGLTEQKQEPYNEGLYKVRRPVYYLQGSHDAATVATGAMEHWRTVPLDRSYFLLAVKGGHNPGLSKLKTENEKIKLEHQDLYKKVFLDEGLTSSFVTQLNNSVENYETNSWTREVKWQLYTQFPKNSFSIEKQFEGIRANSNSLTLE
;
A
#
# COMPACT_ATOMS: atom_id res chain seq x y z
N MET A 1 19.78 45.52 -59.26
CA MET A 1 18.42 46.07 -59.03
C MET A 1 17.84 45.39 -57.80
N GLY A 2 17.51 45.97 -56.64
CA GLY A 2 17.74 47.24 -55.94
C GLY A 2 17.55 46.91 -54.42
N ARG A 3 18.44 47.33 -53.51
CA ARG A 3 18.30 48.50 -52.59
C ARG A 3 16.98 48.43 -51.77
N VAL A 4 16.93 48.30 -50.43
CA VAL A 4 17.49 49.19 -49.38
C VAL A 4 17.19 48.66 -47.94
N TYR A 5 18.24 48.59 -47.09
CA TYR A 5 18.41 48.98 -45.67
C TYR A 5 17.59 48.45 -44.45
N LEU A 6 18.37 48.00 -43.43
CA LEU A 6 18.38 48.31 -41.97
C LEU A 6 17.10 48.04 -41.12
N SER A 7 17.10 47.59 -39.85
CA SER A 7 18.11 47.38 -38.79
C SER A 7 17.40 46.91 -37.48
N PHE A 8 18.14 46.32 -36.50
CA PHE A 8 17.83 46.17 -35.04
C PHE A 8 16.66 45.24 -34.61
N ILE A 9 16.62 44.48 -33.49
CA ILE A 9 17.51 43.93 -32.44
C ILE A 9 16.67 42.94 -31.58
N LEU A 10 17.32 41.98 -30.88
CA LEU A 10 16.90 41.19 -29.67
C LEU A 10 15.76 40.11 -29.69
N SER A 11 16.20 38.85 -29.47
CA SER A 11 15.83 37.90 -28.39
C SER A 11 14.41 37.32 -28.13
N PHE A 12 14.43 36.04 -27.71
CA PHE A 12 13.52 35.26 -26.84
C PHE A 12 12.59 34.15 -27.40
N LEU A 13 12.95 32.91 -27.02
CA LEU A 13 12.18 31.73 -26.58
C LEU A 13 11.01 31.12 -27.39
N VAL A 14 11.22 29.84 -27.75
CA VAL A 14 10.37 28.64 -27.53
C VAL A 14 8.86 28.80 -27.77
N MET A 15 8.40 28.29 -28.91
CA MET A 15 6.98 27.97 -29.13
C MET A 15 6.57 26.76 -28.27
N PHE A 16 5.78 27.00 -27.24
CA PHE A 16 4.83 26.01 -26.72
C PHE A 16 3.64 25.94 -27.69
N GLN A 17 3.42 24.79 -28.33
CA GLN A 17 2.13 24.47 -28.91
C GLN A 17 1.14 24.24 -27.76
N ILE A 18 0.31 25.25 -27.48
CA ILE A 18 -0.95 25.06 -26.77
C ILE A 18 -1.97 24.67 -27.83
N SER A 19 -2.33 23.38 -27.87
CA SER A 19 -3.57 22.93 -28.49
C SER A 19 -4.73 23.40 -27.60
N CYS A 20 -5.33 24.54 -27.94
CA CYS A 20 -6.64 24.95 -27.45
C CYS A 20 -7.56 25.13 -28.65
N GLN A 21 -8.42 24.14 -28.90
CA GLN A 21 -9.82 24.33 -29.30
C GLN A 21 -10.49 22.99 -29.64
N LYS A 22 -11.46 22.61 -28.81
CA LYS A 22 -12.82 22.26 -29.25
C LYS A 22 -13.79 22.70 -28.15
N SER A 23 -14.73 23.55 -28.51
CA SER A 23 -15.91 23.88 -27.72
C SER A 23 -16.91 22.73 -27.79
N ASP A 24 -17.31 22.19 -26.64
CA ASP A 24 -18.65 21.69 -26.32
C ASP A 24 -18.66 21.12 -24.89
N SER A 25 -19.86 20.89 -24.35
CA SER A 25 -20.16 20.58 -22.94
C SER A 25 -19.21 19.57 -22.27
N LYS A 26 -18.72 19.94 -21.07
CA LYS A 26 -17.83 19.19 -20.14
C LYS A 26 -16.32 19.41 -20.37
N SER A 27 -15.78 20.47 -19.77
CA SER A 27 -14.32 20.69 -19.67
C SER A 27 -13.68 19.62 -18.76
N ALA A 28 -12.64 18.95 -19.23
CA ALA A 28 -11.83 17.98 -18.48
C ALA A 28 -10.59 18.64 -17.87
N VAL A 29 -10.18 18.21 -16.67
CA VAL A 29 -8.84 18.48 -16.12
C VAL A 29 -8.11 17.15 -15.96
N GLY A 30 -6.86 17.12 -16.45
CA GLY A 30 -5.97 15.97 -16.36
C GLY A 30 -5.71 15.52 -14.92
N ASN A 31 -5.08 14.36 -14.75
CA ASN A 31 -5.03 13.60 -13.50
C ASN A 31 -4.92 14.43 -12.20
N VAL A 32 -5.93 14.26 -11.35
CA VAL A 32 -6.15 14.99 -10.09
C VAL A 32 -5.64 14.18 -8.88
N ILE A 33 -5.17 12.95 -9.09
CA ILE A 33 -4.67 12.08 -8.03
C ILE A 33 -3.23 11.68 -8.40
N ASP A 34 -2.26 12.25 -7.69
CA ASP A 34 -0.85 11.86 -7.78
C ASP A 34 -0.49 10.98 -6.58
N GLU A 35 0.20 9.87 -6.81
CA GLU A 35 0.43 8.82 -5.81
C GLU A 35 1.84 8.85 -5.19
N THR A 36 2.61 9.92 -5.37
CA THR A 36 4.07 9.84 -5.13
C THR A 36 4.55 10.59 -3.89
N LEU A 37 4.95 9.81 -2.87
CA LEU A 37 5.29 10.29 -1.51
C LEU A 37 6.64 9.77 -0.98
N VAL A 38 7.46 9.16 -1.84
CA VAL A 38 8.65 8.41 -1.41
C VAL A 38 9.94 9.18 -1.72
N LEU A 39 10.90 9.12 -0.80
CA LEU A 39 12.24 9.69 -0.99
C LEU A 39 13.15 8.69 -1.72
N LYS A 40 13.98 9.20 -2.64
CA LYS A 40 14.84 8.38 -3.48
C LYS A 40 16.22 8.14 -2.85
N VAL A 41 16.67 6.88 -2.88
CA VAL A 41 18.06 6.53 -2.57
C VAL A 41 18.95 6.83 -3.79
N THR A 42 20.04 7.55 -3.57
CA THR A 42 21.08 7.89 -4.55
C THR A 42 22.45 7.45 -4.02
N LYS A 43 23.47 7.47 -4.87
CA LYS A 43 24.83 7.12 -4.45
C LYS A 43 25.35 8.01 -3.30
N GLU A 44 24.91 9.27 -3.25
CA GLU A 44 25.35 10.27 -2.28
C GLU A 44 24.67 10.10 -0.91
N ASN A 45 23.44 9.60 -0.87
CA ASN A 45 22.67 9.43 0.36
C ASN A 45 22.54 7.96 0.81
N PHE A 46 23.11 7.02 0.05
CA PHE A 46 23.12 5.61 0.34
C PHE A 46 23.83 5.30 1.67
N ILE A 47 23.20 4.46 2.48
CA ILE A 47 23.83 3.86 3.66
C ILE A 47 23.79 2.33 3.54
N SER A 48 24.89 1.68 3.91
CA SER A 48 24.94 0.22 3.93
C SER A 48 24.12 -0.37 5.08
N GLY A 49 23.79 -1.65 5.00
CA GLY A 49 23.04 -2.34 6.05
C GLY A 49 23.77 -2.31 7.39
N LYS A 50 25.10 -2.49 7.37
CA LYS A 50 25.95 -2.33 8.56
C LYS A 50 25.83 -0.94 9.17
N LYS A 51 25.80 0.12 8.36
CA LYS A 51 25.64 1.49 8.84
C LYS A 51 24.22 1.71 9.37
N PHE A 52 23.20 1.21 8.69
CA PHE A 52 21.81 1.24 9.15
C PHE A 52 21.68 0.59 10.54
N CYS A 53 22.13 -0.66 10.72
CA CYS A 53 22.03 -1.33 12.02
C CYS A 53 22.78 -0.58 13.12
N SER A 54 23.96 -0.05 12.81
CA SER A 54 24.74 0.76 13.75
C SER A 54 23.99 2.02 14.18
N LEU A 55 23.22 2.63 13.29
CA LEU A 55 22.52 3.89 13.55
C LEU A 55 21.18 3.68 14.26
N TYR A 56 20.48 2.59 13.97
CA TYR A 56 19.10 2.41 14.43
C TYR A 56 18.99 1.25 15.42
N VAL A 57 19.46 0.06 15.07
CA VAL A 57 19.31 -1.14 15.92
C VAL A 57 20.21 -1.11 17.16
N ASN A 58 21.47 -0.69 16.99
CA ASN A 58 22.45 -0.65 18.08
C ASN A 58 22.44 0.69 18.84
N SER A 59 21.54 1.61 18.48
CA SER A 59 21.44 2.93 19.10
C SER A 59 20.53 2.91 20.32
N THR A 60 20.79 3.79 21.29
CA THR A 60 19.93 3.95 22.48
C THR A 60 18.61 4.64 22.17
N GLU A 61 18.48 5.28 20.99
CA GLU A 61 17.31 6.08 20.60
C GLU A 61 16.18 5.22 20.03
N TYR A 62 16.50 4.16 19.29
CA TYR A 62 15.58 3.11 18.86
C TYR A 62 15.73 1.91 19.80
N ASN A 63 14.98 1.94 20.90
CA ASN A 63 15.08 0.99 22.01
C ASN A 63 14.55 -0.43 21.66
N SER A 64 14.99 -1.04 20.57
CA SER A 64 14.66 -2.44 20.24
C SER A 64 15.79 -3.37 20.69
N LYS A 65 15.54 -4.15 21.75
CA LYS A 65 16.37 -5.31 22.09
C LYS A 65 16.14 -6.41 21.05
N GLU A 66 16.71 -6.24 19.87
CA GLU A 66 16.65 -7.23 18.80
C GLU A 66 17.68 -8.33 19.05
N PHE A 67 17.22 -9.58 19.09
CA PHE A 67 18.04 -10.78 19.09
C PHE A 67 18.28 -11.17 17.63
N GLY A 68 19.12 -10.37 16.97
CA GLY A 68 19.39 -10.48 15.54
C GLY A 68 20.45 -11.51 15.17
N VAL A 69 20.30 -12.10 13.99
CA VAL A 69 21.23 -13.02 13.37
C VAL A 69 21.46 -12.65 11.91
N TRP A 70 22.67 -12.90 11.42
CA TRP A 70 23.05 -12.70 10.03
C TRP A 70 23.09 -14.03 9.32
N ILE A 71 22.34 -14.14 8.22
CA ILE A 71 22.21 -15.37 7.44
C ILE A 71 22.77 -15.10 6.05
N GLU A 72 23.79 -15.86 5.65
CA GLU A 72 24.31 -15.79 4.29
C GLU A 72 23.38 -16.49 3.31
N VAL A 73 22.99 -15.79 2.25
CA VAL A 73 22.15 -16.33 1.18
C VAL A 73 22.73 -15.95 -0.18
N PRO A 74 22.45 -16.72 -1.26
CA PRO A 74 22.76 -16.28 -2.61
C PRO A 74 22.16 -14.89 -2.92
N ARG A 75 22.95 -14.01 -3.56
CA ARG A 75 22.45 -12.74 -4.10
C ARG A 75 21.36 -13.00 -5.14
N ASN A 76 21.54 -14.02 -5.96
CA ASN A 76 20.53 -14.48 -6.91
C ASN A 76 20.45 -16.01 -6.85
N TYR A 77 19.29 -16.58 -6.55
CA TYR A 77 19.14 -18.04 -6.44
C TYR A 77 19.17 -18.74 -7.80
N GLN A 78 18.95 -18.02 -8.91
CA GLN A 78 19.10 -18.57 -10.26
C GLN A 78 20.58 -18.65 -10.66
N GLU A 79 21.42 -17.74 -10.14
CA GLU A 79 22.86 -17.70 -10.36
C GLU A 79 23.62 -17.54 -9.02
N PRO A 80 23.75 -18.61 -8.21
CA PRO A 80 24.22 -18.51 -6.83
C PRO A 80 25.76 -18.41 -6.73
N LYS A 81 26.35 -17.42 -7.40
CA LYS A 81 27.81 -17.17 -7.39
C LYS A 81 28.22 -16.26 -6.24
N GLU A 82 27.43 -15.22 -6.00
CA GLU A 82 27.68 -14.21 -4.98
C GLU A 82 26.71 -14.39 -3.82
N LYS A 83 27.12 -13.96 -2.63
CA LYS A 83 26.29 -14.02 -1.42
C LYS A 83 26.03 -12.62 -0.88
N ILE A 84 24.88 -12.48 -0.24
CA ILE A 84 24.51 -11.32 0.58
C ILE A 84 24.20 -11.79 2.00
N LYS A 85 24.11 -10.84 2.93
CA LYS A 85 23.71 -11.10 4.32
C LYS A 85 22.31 -10.59 4.54
N LEU A 86 21.45 -11.46 5.03
CA LEU A 86 20.14 -11.09 5.54
C LEU A 86 20.19 -10.96 7.06
N TYR A 87 19.47 -9.97 7.56
CA TYR A 87 19.24 -9.78 8.98
C TYR A 87 17.84 -10.27 9.34
N ALA A 88 17.79 -11.26 10.23
CA ALA A 88 16.56 -11.78 10.82
C ALA A 88 16.65 -11.66 12.34
N TYR A 89 15.54 -11.37 13.02
CA TYR A 89 15.55 -11.11 14.45
C TYR A 89 14.22 -11.42 15.13
N THR A 90 14.31 -11.58 16.44
CA THR A 90 13.18 -11.60 17.37
C THR A 90 13.36 -10.45 18.38
N ARG A 91 12.28 -9.90 18.96
CA ARG A 91 12.42 -8.88 20.03
C ARG A 91 12.63 -9.47 21.42
N LYS A 92 12.56 -10.80 21.52
CA LYS A 92 12.81 -11.59 22.72
C LYS A 92 13.71 -12.77 22.39
N PRO A 93 14.40 -13.38 23.37
CA PRO A 93 15.14 -14.60 23.13
C PRO A 93 14.24 -15.65 22.48
N PHE A 94 14.69 -16.21 21.36
CA PHE A 94 13.97 -17.27 20.67
C PHE A 94 13.75 -18.47 21.59
N ASN A 95 12.52 -18.97 21.65
CA ASN A 95 12.14 -20.12 22.46
C ASN A 95 11.69 -21.28 21.55
N PRO A 96 12.53 -22.33 21.36
CA PRO A 96 12.20 -23.47 20.51
C PRO A 96 10.94 -24.25 20.93
N SER A 97 10.46 -24.09 22.17
CA SER A 97 9.24 -24.73 22.65
C SER A 97 7.95 -24.00 22.24
N LEU A 98 8.04 -22.76 21.74
CA LEU A 98 6.89 -21.98 21.30
C LEU A 98 6.63 -22.16 19.80
N PRO A 99 5.35 -22.07 19.37
CA PRO A 99 5.00 -21.87 17.96
C PRO A 99 5.74 -20.65 17.39
N SER A 100 5.97 -20.64 16.09
CA SER A 100 6.63 -19.51 15.41
C SER A 100 5.74 -18.94 14.31
N VAL A 101 5.89 -17.64 14.05
CA VAL A 101 5.30 -16.93 12.91
C VAL A 101 6.39 -16.16 12.20
N ILE A 102 6.42 -16.22 10.87
CA ILE A 102 7.24 -15.33 10.05
C ILE A 102 6.40 -14.11 9.67
N PHE A 103 6.86 -12.92 10.04
CA PHE A 103 6.26 -11.64 9.67
C PHE A 103 6.95 -11.09 8.42
N ILE A 104 6.15 -10.76 7.40
CA ILE A 104 6.63 -10.23 6.12
C ILE A 104 5.96 -8.86 5.91
N ASP A 105 6.75 -7.81 6.03
CA ASP A 105 6.29 -6.42 5.88
C ASP A 105 5.92 -6.07 4.43
N GLY A 106 5.24 -4.93 4.30
CA GLY A 106 4.81 -4.33 3.05
C GLY A 106 5.86 -3.48 2.37
N GLY A 107 5.37 -2.46 1.66
CA GLY A 107 6.15 -1.68 0.70
C GLY A 107 5.72 -2.02 -0.73
N PRO A 108 6.52 -2.74 -1.56
CA PRO A 108 7.86 -3.28 -1.27
C PRO A 108 8.89 -2.20 -0.93
N GLY A 109 10.01 -2.60 -0.33
CA GLY A 109 11.10 -1.67 0.02
C GLY A 109 11.01 -1.09 1.44
N GLN A 110 10.07 -1.56 2.27
CA GLN A 110 9.98 -1.16 3.68
C GLN A 110 10.75 -2.14 4.58
N ASN A 111 11.38 -1.65 5.64
CA ASN A 111 12.08 -2.45 6.66
C ASN A 111 11.20 -2.70 7.91
N THR A 112 11.47 -3.76 8.67
CA THR A 112 10.60 -4.20 9.78
C THR A 112 10.88 -3.51 11.12
N HIS A 113 11.92 -2.68 11.21
CA HIS A 113 12.38 -2.10 12.49
C HIS A 113 11.40 -1.12 13.15
N HIS A 114 10.40 -0.65 12.41
CA HIS A 114 9.35 0.26 12.89
C HIS A 114 8.08 -0.46 13.38
N SER A 115 7.97 -1.78 13.15
CA SER A 115 6.80 -2.56 13.55
C SER A 115 6.78 -2.74 15.07
N GLU A 116 5.64 -3.12 15.65
CA GLU A 116 5.59 -3.64 17.02
C GLU A 116 5.28 -5.15 16.96
N ASP A 117 5.66 -5.91 17.99
CA ASP A 117 5.37 -7.35 18.02
C ASP A 117 3.88 -7.57 18.32
N ILE A 118 3.29 -8.52 17.60
CA ILE A 118 1.83 -8.63 17.49
C ILE A 118 1.20 -9.32 18.69
N TYR A 119 1.93 -10.17 19.40
CA TYR A 119 1.53 -10.68 20.71
C TYR A 119 2.69 -11.38 21.39
N GLU A 120 3.23 -10.74 22.40
CA GLU A 120 4.63 -10.89 22.77
C GLU A 120 4.99 -12.15 23.59
N SER A 121 4.04 -13.03 23.91
CA SER A 121 4.26 -14.15 24.85
C SER A 121 3.87 -15.54 24.35
N SER A 122 3.08 -15.68 23.28
CA SER A 122 2.51 -16.98 22.88
C SER A 122 3.21 -17.64 21.69
N PHE A 123 4.10 -16.94 21.00
CA PHE A 123 4.83 -17.43 19.84
C PHE A 123 6.14 -16.67 19.65
N ASN A 124 7.08 -17.25 18.90
CA ASN A 124 8.21 -16.53 18.35
C ASN A 124 7.74 -15.76 17.11
N GLN A 125 7.75 -14.42 17.17
CA GLN A 125 7.63 -13.61 15.96
C GLN A 125 9.01 -13.42 15.34
N ILE A 126 9.25 -14.09 14.21
CA ILE A 126 10.44 -13.91 13.41
C ILE A 126 10.19 -12.73 12.48
N ASN A 127 10.97 -11.67 12.66
CA ASN A 127 11.04 -10.53 11.75
C ASN A 127 12.30 -10.66 10.90
N PHE A 128 12.31 -10.06 9.72
CA PHE A 128 13.52 -9.95 8.91
C PHE A 128 13.42 -8.76 7.98
N ASP A 129 14.57 -8.16 7.73
CA ASP A 129 14.67 -7.20 6.65
C ASP A 129 14.82 -7.95 5.33
N GLN A 130 13.91 -7.67 4.41
CA GLN A 130 14.03 -8.16 3.03
C GLN A 130 15.34 -7.65 2.41
N ARG A 131 15.87 -8.39 1.43
CA ARG A 131 17.09 -8.00 0.70
C ARG A 131 17.05 -6.53 0.25
N GLY A 132 18.15 -5.81 0.49
CA GLY A 132 18.31 -4.42 0.06
C GLY A 132 17.70 -3.38 0.98
N VAL A 133 16.95 -3.76 2.03
CA VAL A 133 16.37 -2.80 2.99
C VAL A 133 16.97 -2.97 4.38
N GLY A 134 16.94 -1.88 5.16
CA GLY A 134 17.36 -1.87 6.57
C GLY A 134 18.75 -2.47 6.78
N CYS A 135 18.89 -3.34 7.77
CA CYS A 135 20.07 -4.13 8.04
C CYS A 135 20.48 -5.07 6.91
N SER A 136 19.54 -5.54 6.08
CA SER A 136 19.80 -6.38 4.90
C SER A 136 20.20 -5.59 3.64
N THR A 137 20.44 -4.28 3.76
CA THR A 137 21.00 -3.48 2.66
C THR A 137 22.45 -3.91 2.37
N ALA A 138 22.82 -3.97 1.09
CA ALA A 138 24.17 -4.33 0.66
C ALA A 138 25.27 -3.45 1.30
N ASP A 139 26.51 -3.95 1.31
CA ASP A 139 27.65 -3.24 1.90
C ASP A 139 28.13 -2.09 0.99
N THR A 140 27.86 -2.19 -0.32
CA THR A 140 28.26 -1.20 -1.33
C THR A 140 27.08 -0.76 -2.20
N TRP A 141 27.21 0.44 -2.79
CA TRP A 141 26.25 0.96 -3.76
C TRP A 141 26.18 0.06 -5.00
N GLU A 142 27.34 -0.40 -5.48
CA GLU A 142 27.47 -1.21 -6.68
C GLU A 142 26.74 -2.56 -6.57
N GLU A 143 26.72 -3.15 -5.37
CA GLU A 143 25.90 -4.32 -5.05
C GLU A 143 24.41 -3.97 -4.92
N TYR A 144 24.09 -2.86 -4.22
CA TYR A 144 22.71 -2.42 -4.01
C TYR A 144 21.97 -2.18 -5.33
N ILE A 145 22.62 -1.63 -6.35
CA ILE A 145 21.97 -1.36 -7.65
C ILE A 145 21.80 -2.60 -8.54
N GLN A 146 22.25 -3.79 -8.12
CA GLN A 146 22.05 -5.02 -8.89
C GLN A 146 20.59 -5.50 -8.76
N VAL A 147 19.74 -5.11 -9.72
CA VAL A 147 18.27 -5.33 -9.67
C VAL A 147 17.82 -6.79 -9.85
N ASP A 148 18.71 -7.68 -10.30
CA ASP A 148 18.44 -9.11 -10.44
C ASP A 148 18.20 -9.79 -9.09
N GLN A 149 18.79 -9.25 -8.01
CA GLN A 149 18.63 -9.77 -6.66
C GLN A 149 17.21 -9.57 -6.13
N TYR A 150 16.49 -8.51 -6.54
CA TYR A 150 15.17 -8.17 -6.00
C TYR A 150 14.05 -8.91 -6.75
N SER A 151 13.49 -9.96 -6.14
CA SER A 151 12.33 -10.70 -6.69
C SER A 151 11.56 -11.40 -5.56
N SER A 152 10.25 -11.59 -5.71
CA SER A 152 9.46 -12.25 -4.68
C SER A 152 9.91 -13.69 -4.48
N ASN A 153 10.34 -14.37 -5.56
CA ASN A 153 10.88 -15.72 -5.46
C ASN A 153 12.20 -15.78 -4.69
N ASN A 154 13.09 -14.79 -4.83
CA ASN A 154 14.28 -14.72 -3.98
C ASN A 154 13.90 -14.49 -2.51
N THR A 155 12.95 -13.60 -2.22
CA THR A 155 12.41 -13.41 -0.85
C THR A 155 11.82 -14.71 -0.29
N VAL A 156 11.11 -15.49 -1.09
CA VAL A 156 10.57 -16.81 -0.69
C VAL A 156 11.68 -17.79 -0.32
N GLN A 157 12.79 -17.79 -1.05
CA GLN A 157 13.95 -18.63 -0.72
C GLN A 157 14.64 -18.15 0.56
N ASP A 158 14.76 -16.84 0.73
CA ASP A 158 15.30 -16.21 1.93
C ASP A 158 14.52 -16.60 3.19
N ILE A 159 13.18 -16.59 3.11
CA ILE A 159 12.29 -17.04 4.18
C ILE A 159 12.56 -18.52 4.54
N GLU A 160 12.77 -19.40 3.55
CA GLU A 160 13.10 -20.80 3.81
C GLU A 160 14.49 -20.97 4.44
N MET A 161 15.46 -20.12 4.09
CA MET A 161 16.78 -20.11 4.74
C MET A 161 16.68 -19.65 6.20
N ILE A 162 15.87 -18.64 6.49
CA ILE A 162 15.55 -18.20 7.85
C ILE A 162 14.93 -19.35 8.66
N ARG A 163 13.94 -20.06 8.08
CA ARG A 163 13.29 -21.19 8.76
C ARG A 163 14.29 -22.26 9.20
N LYS A 164 15.19 -22.63 8.28
CA LYS A 164 16.22 -23.64 8.53
C LYS A 164 17.23 -23.18 9.57
N TYR A 165 17.62 -21.91 9.54
CA TYR A 165 18.57 -21.35 10.51
C TYR A 165 18.06 -21.47 11.95
N PHE A 166 16.80 -21.15 12.18
CA PHE A 166 16.17 -21.25 13.51
C PHE A 166 15.67 -22.67 13.86
N ASP A 167 15.92 -23.67 13.01
CA ASP A 167 15.40 -25.05 13.13
C ASP A 167 13.87 -25.12 13.34
N ILE A 168 13.13 -24.23 12.68
CA ILE A 168 11.67 -24.14 12.82
C ILE A 168 11.03 -25.22 11.95
N LYS A 169 10.46 -26.26 12.58
CA LYS A 169 9.79 -27.36 11.85
C LYS A 169 8.59 -26.91 11.02
N SER A 170 7.84 -25.92 11.51
CA SER A 170 6.70 -25.33 10.84
C SER A 170 6.27 -24.04 11.55
N TRP A 171 5.66 -23.11 10.83
CA TRP A 171 5.23 -21.81 11.36
C TRP A 171 3.95 -21.29 10.69
N ALA A 172 3.34 -20.28 11.29
CA ALA A 172 2.40 -19.42 10.57
C ALA A 172 3.16 -18.47 9.64
N VAL A 173 2.60 -18.17 8.48
CA VAL A 173 3.16 -17.21 7.52
C VAL A 173 2.23 -16.01 7.50
N TYR A 174 2.73 -14.84 7.88
CA TYR A 174 1.94 -13.63 7.95
C TYR A 174 2.53 -12.53 7.08
N GLY A 175 1.77 -12.10 6.07
CA GLY A 175 2.15 -11.02 5.17
C GLY A 175 1.18 -9.86 5.23
N ILE A 176 1.71 -8.64 5.16
CA ILE A 176 0.91 -7.41 5.05
C ILE A 176 1.19 -6.66 3.75
N SER A 177 0.17 -6.08 3.12
CA SER A 177 0.34 -5.30 1.89
C SER A 177 1.11 -6.10 0.84
N TYR A 178 2.15 -5.52 0.22
CA TYR A 178 3.09 -6.26 -0.64
C TYR A 178 3.60 -7.58 -0.03
N GLY A 179 3.84 -7.65 1.29
CA GLY A 179 4.28 -8.88 1.96
C GLY A 179 3.32 -10.06 1.77
N THR A 180 2.05 -9.81 1.42
CA THR A 180 1.09 -10.85 1.02
C THR A 180 1.50 -11.63 -0.23
N VAL A 181 2.29 -11.01 -1.13
CA VAL A 181 2.82 -11.64 -2.35
C VAL A 181 3.81 -12.76 -2.00
N PRO A 182 4.99 -12.50 -1.41
CA PRO A 182 5.90 -13.57 -1.02
C PRO A 182 5.31 -14.52 0.03
N ALA A 183 4.40 -14.06 0.91
CA ALA A 183 3.69 -14.94 1.84
C ALA A 183 2.87 -16.02 1.11
N THR A 184 2.08 -15.61 0.11
CA THR A 184 1.24 -16.50 -0.70
C THR A 184 2.09 -17.48 -1.50
N ILE A 185 3.14 -16.98 -2.16
CA ILE A 185 4.08 -17.82 -2.93
C ILE A 185 4.76 -18.84 -2.00
N TYR A 186 5.24 -18.41 -0.83
CA TYR A 186 5.89 -19.29 0.14
C TYR A 186 4.95 -20.40 0.60
N ALA A 187 3.72 -20.06 1.02
CA ALA A 187 2.76 -21.05 1.50
C ALA A 187 2.31 -22.04 0.41
N SER A 188 2.29 -21.61 -0.86
CA SER A 188 2.02 -22.48 -2.00
C SER A 188 3.20 -23.43 -2.28
N LYS A 189 4.44 -22.94 -2.20
CA LYS A 189 5.67 -23.71 -2.48
C LYS A 189 6.08 -24.64 -1.34
N TYR A 190 5.85 -24.23 -0.10
CA TYR A 190 6.28 -24.93 1.12
C TYR A 190 5.09 -25.34 2.03
N PRO A 191 4.05 -26.01 1.49
CA PRO A 191 2.84 -26.29 2.26
C PRO A 191 3.10 -27.20 3.46
N ALA A 192 4.13 -28.05 3.43
CA ALA A 192 4.44 -28.94 4.54
C ALA A 192 4.83 -28.20 5.83
N VAL A 193 5.45 -27.02 5.71
CA VAL A 193 5.99 -26.24 6.83
C VAL A 193 5.19 -24.96 7.12
N SER A 194 4.25 -24.61 6.26
CA SER A 194 3.26 -23.55 6.52
C SER A 194 2.05 -24.12 7.27
N LYS A 195 1.87 -23.75 8.55
CA LYS A 195 0.71 -24.16 9.37
C LYS A 195 -0.56 -23.42 8.95
N SER A 196 -0.49 -22.10 8.91
CA SER A 196 -1.53 -21.21 8.42
C SER A 196 -0.91 -20.10 7.58
N LEU A 197 -1.70 -19.53 6.68
CA LEU A 197 -1.38 -18.32 5.94
C LEU A 197 -2.31 -17.20 6.42
N VAL A 198 -1.75 -16.08 6.84
CA VAL A 198 -2.50 -14.89 7.23
C VAL A 198 -2.12 -13.76 6.27
N LEU A 199 -3.11 -13.14 5.66
CA LEU A 199 -2.94 -12.07 4.66
C LEU A 199 -3.74 -10.85 5.10
N GLU A 200 -3.08 -9.71 5.29
CA GLU A 200 -3.73 -8.43 5.62
C GLU A 200 -3.43 -7.39 4.54
N GLY A 201 -4.48 -6.79 3.95
CA GLY A 201 -4.35 -5.91 2.79
C GLY A 201 -3.74 -6.62 1.57
N VAL A 202 -4.53 -7.48 0.92
CA VAL A 202 -3.99 -8.43 -0.08
C VAL A 202 -3.70 -7.76 -1.42
N VAL A 203 -2.45 -7.86 -1.87
CA VAL A 203 -2.08 -7.51 -3.25
C VAL A 203 -2.59 -8.60 -4.19
N GLY A 204 -3.46 -8.22 -5.12
CA GLY A 204 -3.85 -9.03 -6.28
C GLY A 204 -3.19 -8.54 -7.57
N SER A 205 -3.41 -9.27 -8.66
CA SER A 205 -2.92 -8.87 -9.98
C SER A 205 -3.60 -7.59 -10.47
N VAL A 206 -2.82 -6.75 -11.16
CA VAL A 206 -3.25 -5.39 -11.58
C VAL A 206 -4.33 -5.43 -12.66
N ASP A 207 -4.46 -6.53 -13.41
CA ASP A 207 -5.47 -6.71 -14.46
C ASP A 207 -6.91 -6.75 -13.90
N HIS A 208 -7.07 -6.86 -12.59
CA HIS A 208 -8.36 -6.81 -11.93
C HIS A 208 -8.88 -5.38 -11.69
N LEU A 209 -8.75 -4.45 -12.64
CA LEU A 209 -9.62 -3.28 -12.85
C LEU A 209 -10.19 -2.52 -11.62
N SER A 210 -9.45 -2.41 -10.51
CA SER A 210 -10.08 -1.98 -9.26
C SER A 210 -9.32 -0.93 -8.48
N ARG A 211 -8.15 -0.41 -8.90
CA ARG A 211 -7.59 0.78 -8.24
C ARG A 211 -8.20 2.06 -8.78
N SER A 212 -8.03 2.34 -10.07
CA SER A 212 -8.53 3.58 -10.70
C SER A 212 -10.06 3.70 -10.64
N SER A 213 -10.79 2.64 -10.99
CA SER A 213 -12.26 2.63 -10.91
C SER A 213 -12.77 2.80 -9.47
N PHE A 214 -12.12 2.15 -8.49
CA PHE A 214 -12.44 2.33 -7.08
C PHE A 214 -12.15 3.76 -6.61
N LEU A 215 -10.99 4.32 -6.97
CA LEU A 215 -10.67 5.71 -6.66
C LEU A 215 -11.74 6.64 -7.23
N VAL A 216 -12.08 6.50 -8.51
CA VAL A 216 -13.15 7.26 -9.18
C VAL A 216 -14.47 7.18 -8.42
N GLU A 217 -14.89 5.96 -8.08
CA GLU A 217 -16.13 5.73 -7.34
C GLU A 217 -16.10 6.44 -5.96
N LYS A 218 -15.05 6.22 -5.17
CA LYS A 218 -14.92 6.80 -3.82
C LYS A 218 -14.85 8.32 -3.84
N TRP A 219 -14.10 8.88 -4.78
CA TRP A 219 -14.04 10.33 -4.96
C TRP A 219 -15.40 10.91 -5.35
N ASN A 220 -16.11 10.28 -6.28
CA ASN A 220 -17.45 10.71 -6.65
C ASN A 220 -18.46 10.60 -5.49
N LEU A 221 -18.32 9.61 -4.61
CA LEU A 221 -19.12 9.51 -3.39
C LEU A 221 -18.84 10.68 -2.42
N VAL A 222 -17.58 11.13 -2.34
CA VAL A 222 -17.23 12.31 -1.53
C VAL A 222 -17.83 13.57 -2.15
N LEU A 223 -17.70 13.75 -3.47
CA LEU A 223 -18.26 14.91 -4.19
C LEU A 223 -19.77 15.03 -4.00
N LYS A 224 -20.50 13.91 -4.04
CA LYS A 224 -21.96 13.86 -3.79
C LYS A 224 -22.37 14.33 -2.40
N ARG A 225 -21.45 14.40 -1.43
CA ARG A 225 -21.73 14.84 -0.04
C ARG A 225 -21.41 16.31 0.20
N LEU A 226 -20.89 17.02 -0.81
CA LEU A 226 -20.56 18.44 -0.73
C LEU A 226 -21.83 19.27 -0.96
N SER A 227 -21.90 20.45 -0.34
CA SER A 227 -22.91 21.44 -0.74
C SER A 227 -22.60 21.98 -2.15
N GLU A 228 -23.59 22.54 -2.83
CA GLU A 228 -23.39 23.18 -4.14
C GLU A 228 -22.27 24.24 -4.09
N LYS A 229 -22.20 25.00 -2.99
CA LYS A 229 -21.17 26.02 -2.79
C LYS A 229 -19.77 25.43 -2.59
N GLN A 230 -19.67 24.31 -1.88
CA GLN A 230 -18.40 23.59 -1.71
C GLN A 230 -17.93 22.99 -3.04
N LEU A 231 -18.83 22.36 -3.79
CA LEU A 231 -18.52 21.79 -5.10
C LEU A 231 -18.07 22.88 -6.08
N ALA A 232 -18.77 24.02 -6.15
CA ALA A 232 -18.38 25.14 -6.99
C ALA A 232 -16.99 25.70 -6.62
N SER A 233 -16.66 25.71 -5.31
CA SER A 233 -15.35 26.16 -4.84
C SER A 233 -14.24 25.18 -5.22
N PHE A 234 -14.50 23.87 -5.09
CA PHE A 234 -13.60 22.82 -5.54
C PHE A 234 -13.34 22.90 -7.06
N GLU A 235 -14.39 23.00 -7.86
CA GLU A 235 -14.28 23.18 -9.31
C GLU A 235 -13.50 24.45 -9.66
N SER A 236 -13.70 25.55 -8.92
CA SER A 236 -12.98 26.79 -9.17
C SER A 236 -11.46 26.65 -8.99
N VAL A 237 -10.99 25.76 -8.09
CA VAL A 237 -9.56 25.45 -7.91
C VAL A 237 -9.05 24.54 -9.02
N ILE A 238 -9.75 23.44 -9.31
CA ILE A 238 -9.32 22.44 -10.30
C ILE A 238 -9.24 23.03 -11.71
N PHE A 239 -10.18 23.91 -12.08
CA PHE A 239 -10.15 24.62 -13.37
C PHE A 239 -9.35 25.93 -13.34
N SER A 240 -8.68 26.26 -12.22
CA SER A 240 -7.89 27.48 -12.13
C SER A 240 -6.57 27.38 -12.91
N LYS A 241 -5.90 28.52 -13.09
CA LYS A 241 -4.49 28.57 -13.56
C LYS A 241 -3.48 28.45 -12.41
N ASP A 242 -3.94 28.35 -11.15
CA ASP A 242 -3.08 28.26 -9.98
C ASP A 242 -2.54 26.83 -9.81
N ARG A 243 -1.40 26.58 -10.48
CA ARG A 243 -0.74 25.27 -10.46
C ARG A 243 -0.29 24.86 -9.07
N LYS A 244 -0.01 25.81 -8.15
CA LYS A 244 0.39 25.49 -6.77
C LYS A 244 -0.79 24.88 -6.02
N LYS A 245 -1.97 25.52 -6.04
CA LYS A 245 -3.17 25.00 -5.37
C LYS A 245 -3.63 23.66 -5.95
N ILE A 246 -3.58 23.52 -7.28
CA ILE A 246 -3.89 22.23 -7.93
C ILE A 246 -2.93 21.14 -7.45
N SER A 247 -1.62 21.41 -7.42
CA SER A 247 -0.63 20.44 -6.97
C SER A 247 -0.83 20.02 -5.50
N ILE A 248 -1.08 20.99 -4.60
CA ILE A 248 -1.33 20.72 -3.18
C ILE A 248 -2.59 19.87 -3.00
N LEU A 249 -3.66 20.23 -3.72
CA LEU A 249 -4.91 19.47 -3.68
C LEU A 249 -4.65 18.05 -4.16
N ASN A 250 -4.07 17.86 -5.36
CA ASN A 250 -3.83 16.55 -5.94
C ASN A 250 -3.00 15.64 -5.01
N GLU A 251 -1.92 16.18 -4.46
CA GLU A 251 -1.05 15.43 -3.56
C GLU A 251 -1.77 15.00 -2.29
N TYR A 252 -2.57 15.90 -1.70
CA TYR A 252 -3.32 15.55 -0.51
C TYR A 252 -4.45 14.55 -0.78
N LEU A 253 -5.13 14.66 -1.92
CA LEU A 253 -6.13 13.68 -2.34
C LEU A 253 -5.47 12.30 -2.45
N GLY A 254 -4.29 12.20 -3.08
CA GLY A 254 -3.49 10.98 -3.17
C GLY A 254 -3.09 10.41 -1.79
N ILE A 255 -2.51 11.23 -0.90
CA ILE A 255 -2.18 10.82 0.48
C ILE A 255 -3.41 10.29 1.20
N SER A 256 -4.53 11.00 1.07
CA SER A 256 -5.75 10.67 1.81
C SER A 256 -6.38 9.38 1.31
N ALA A 257 -6.34 9.11 0.01
CA ALA A 257 -6.74 7.80 -0.52
C ALA A 257 -5.98 6.65 0.18
N TYR A 258 -4.67 6.83 0.37
CA TYR A 258 -3.82 5.82 1.01
C TYR A 258 -3.99 5.75 2.54
N MET A 259 -4.07 6.89 3.23
CA MET A 259 -3.98 6.98 4.69
C MET A 259 -5.34 7.02 5.43
N ASP A 260 -6.44 7.37 4.76
CA ASP A 260 -7.68 7.81 5.43
C ASP A 260 -8.69 6.69 5.74
N ALA A 261 -8.20 5.51 6.14
CA ALA A 261 -9.06 4.34 6.40
C ALA A 261 -10.13 4.13 5.30
N GLY A 262 -9.79 4.51 4.05
CA GLY A 262 -10.68 4.46 2.92
C GLY A 262 -11.72 5.58 2.80
N PHE A 263 -11.24 6.82 2.67
CA PHE A 263 -12.04 8.01 2.32
C PHE A 263 -13.08 8.42 3.37
N VAL A 264 -13.01 7.87 4.59
CA VAL A 264 -14.06 8.01 5.60
C VAL A 264 -14.07 9.42 6.19
N GLN A 265 -12.91 10.04 6.40
CA GLN A 265 -12.77 11.34 7.07
C GLN A 265 -12.49 12.47 6.09
N LEU A 266 -12.53 12.18 4.79
CA LEU A 266 -12.12 13.08 3.72
C LEU A 266 -12.96 14.37 3.65
N LYS A 267 -14.27 14.26 3.86
CA LYS A 267 -15.15 15.44 3.90
C LYS A 267 -14.71 16.42 5.00
N GLU A 268 -14.49 15.90 6.20
CA GLU A 268 -14.16 16.69 7.39
C GLU A 268 -12.70 17.17 7.37
N ARG A 269 -11.77 16.33 6.89
CA ARG A 269 -10.33 16.62 6.83
C ARG A 269 -9.95 17.53 5.67
N ILE A 270 -10.67 17.46 4.56
CA ILE A 270 -10.36 18.19 3.33
C ILE A 270 -11.38 19.27 3.08
N PHE A 271 -12.62 18.87 2.79
CA PHE A 271 -13.59 19.78 2.20
C PHE A 271 -14.04 20.84 3.19
N ASP A 272 -14.44 20.47 4.40
CA ASP A 272 -14.93 21.46 5.37
C ASP A 272 -13.85 22.47 5.79
N LYS A 273 -12.56 22.13 5.65
CA LYS A 273 -11.42 23.02 5.95
C LYS A 273 -10.96 23.87 4.76
N LEU A 274 -10.86 23.29 3.56
CA LEU A 274 -10.41 23.99 2.34
C LEU A 274 -11.54 24.80 1.70
N PHE A 275 -12.75 24.25 1.75
CA PHE A 275 -13.97 24.72 1.10
C PHE A 275 -15.09 24.80 2.14
N PRO A 276 -15.22 25.93 2.87
CA PRO A 276 -16.23 26.05 3.92
C PRO A 276 -17.65 25.91 3.35
N LEU A 277 -18.62 25.53 4.19
CA LEU A 277 -20.03 25.35 3.79
C LEU A 277 -20.64 26.61 3.14
N SER A 278 -20.13 27.80 3.50
CA SER A 278 -20.50 29.08 2.89
C SER A 278 -20.04 29.25 1.44
N GLY A 279 -19.17 28.37 0.94
CA GLY A 279 -18.40 28.56 -0.29
C GLY A 279 -17.17 29.45 -0.09
N GLY A 280 -16.28 29.44 -1.09
CA GLY A 280 -15.01 30.17 -1.09
C GLY A 280 -13.80 29.23 -1.00
N ILE A 281 -12.62 29.82 -1.20
CA ILE A 281 -11.32 29.14 -1.08
C ILE A 281 -10.61 29.73 0.13
N SER A 282 -10.18 28.87 1.05
CA SER A 282 -9.37 29.29 2.20
C SER A 282 -7.88 29.15 1.87
N ASP A 283 -7.24 30.25 1.50
CA ASP A 283 -5.80 30.27 1.16
C ASP A 283 -4.92 29.90 2.35
N SER A 284 -5.31 30.30 3.56
CA SER A 284 -4.66 29.87 4.80
C SER A 284 -4.78 28.36 5.01
N SER A 285 -5.94 27.76 4.67
CA SER A 285 -6.11 26.30 4.75
C SER A 285 -5.25 25.56 3.73
N PHE A 286 -5.04 26.11 2.53
CA PHE A 286 -4.12 25.53 1.54
C PHE A 286 -2.67 25.57 2.01
N GLU A 287 -2.24 26.65 2.67
CA GLU A 287 -0.89 26.73 3.22
C GLU A 287 -0.71 25.81 4.43
N GLU A 288 -1.68 25.74 5.35
CA GLU A 288 -1.68 24.77 6.45
C GLU A 288 -1.61 23.33 5.92
N LEU A 289 -2.36 23.06 4.84
CA LEU A 289 -2.35 21.78 4.19
C LEU A 289 -0.99 21.45 3.57
N ASN A 290 -0.41 22.40 2.84
CA ASN A 290 0.93 22.27 2.28
C ASN A 290 1.96 21.95 3.38
N ILE A 291 1.93 22.66 4.52
CA ILE A 291 2.80 22.39 5.67
C ILE A 291 2.63 20.95 6.16
N LYS A 292 1.38 20.46 6.27
CA LYS A 292 1.10 19.07 6.67
C LYS A 292 1.63 18.06 5.66
N ILE A 293 1.43 18.29 4.37
CA ILE A 293 1.97 17.46 3.30
C ILE A 293 3.50 17.42 3.39
N GLN A 294 4.16 18.58 3.47
CA GLN A 294 5.62 18.64 3.57
C GLN A 294 6.12 17.93 4.84
N LYS A 295 5.45 18.09 5.97
CA LYS A 295 5.76 17.35 7.20
C LYS A 295 5.59 15.84 7.02
N PHE A 296 4.56 15.40 6.29
CA PHE A 296 4.34 14.00 5.97
C PHE A 296 5.43 13.45 5.04
N LYS A 297 5.79 14.15 3.97
CA LYS A 297 6.87 13.74 3.06
C LYS A 297 8.22 13.69 3.77
N ASN A 298 8.47 14.67 4.63
CA ASN A 298 9.70 14.78 5.41
C ASN A 298 9.64 13.98 6.72
N ARG A 299 8.62 13.13 6.93
CA ARG A 299 8.53 12.26 8.12
C ARG A 299 9.71 11.30 8.20
N TYR A 300 10.29 10.98 7.05
CA TYR A 300 11.55 10.28 6.97
C TYR A 300 12.66 11.28 6.62
N ALA A 301 13.58 11.50 7.56
CA ALA A 301 14.70 12.42 7.38
C ALA A 301 15.71 11.89 6.33
N THR A 302 15.76 10.56 6.15
CA THR A 302 16.58 9.90 5.13
C THR A 302 15.76 8.77 4.46
N PRO A 303 16.09 8.39 3.21
CA PRO A 303 15.32 7.36 2.49
C PRO A 303 15.52 5.94 3.07
N GLN A 304 16.57 5.72 3.86
CA GLN A 304 16.89 4.43 4.49
C GLN A 304 16.87 4.53 6.03
N GLN A 305 15.72 4.86 6.61
CA GLN A 305 15.51 4.83 8.07
C GLN A 305 14.37 3.87 8.45
N PRO A 306 14.15 3.56 9.75
CA PRO A 306 13.10 2.67 10.16
C PRO A 306 11.72 3.07 9.61
N GLY A 307 11.06 2.13 8.93
CA GLY A 307 9.74 2.30 8.32
C GLY A 307 9.68 3.15 7.05
N ALA A 308 10.81 3.68 6.56
CA ALA A 308 10.87 4.31 5.25
C ALA A 308 10.73 3.24 4.15
N VAL A 309 10.16 3.65 3.01
CA VAL A 309 10.07 2.83 1.80
C VAL A 309 11.20 3.24 0.87
N ASP A 310 12.02 2.28 0.44
CA ASP A 310 13.03 2.49 -0.59
C ASP A 310 12.38 2.52 -1.97
N GLU A 311 12.41 3.69 -2.62
CA GLU A 311 11.79 3.89 -3.92
C GLU A 311 12.43 3.04 -5.05
N ASN A 312 13.74 2.82 -5.05
CA ASN A 312 14.38 2.04 -6.12
C ASN A 312 13.97 0.57 -6.05
N ILE A 313 13.88 0.03 -4.83
CA ILE A 313 13.41 -1.33 -4.60
C ILE A 313 11.92 -1.43 -4.95
N LEU A 314 11.11 -0.47 -4.48
CA LEU A 314 9.70 -0.36 -4.83
C LEU A 314 9.50 -0.44 -6.35
N ILE A 315 10.14 0.48 -7.10
CA ILE A 315 10.07 0.52 -8.56
C ILE A 315 10.51 -0.81 -9.16
N THR A 316 11.61 -1.41 -8.67
CA THR A 316 12.11 -2.69 -9.21
C THR A 316 11.05 -3.79 -9.18
N PHE A 317 10.34 -3.94 -8.06
CA PHE A 317 9.25 -4.93 -7.95
C PHE A 317 8.07 -4.60 -8.87
N TYR A 318 7.69 -3.33 -8.97
CA TYR A 318 6.66 -2.89 -9.92
C TYR A 318 7.02 -3.23 -11.38
N CYS A 319 8.27 -2.96 -11.77
CA CYS A 319 8.77 -3.25 -13.11
C CYS A 319 8.80 -4.74 -13.43
N LYS A 320 9.14 -5.58 -12.45
CA LYS A 320 9.39 -7.01 -12.68
C LYS A 320 8.13 -7.85 -12.49
N GLU A 321 7.36 -7.60 -11.45
CA GLU A 321 6.37 -8.55 -10.93
C GLU A 321 5.00 -7.90 -10.63
N LEU A 322 4.91 -6.59 -10.41
CA LEU A 322 3.63 -5.91 -10.12
C LEU A 322 3.11 -5.07 -11.31
N ASN A 323 3.39 -5.55 -12.52
CA ASN A 323 2.74 -5.13 -13.77
C ASN A 323 2.89 -3.64 -14.17
N ALA A 324 4.06 -3.01 -13.95
CA ALA A 324 4.31 -1.64 -14.41
C ALA A 324 4.22 -1.45 -15.94
N PHE A 325 4.28 -2.55 -16.70
CA PHE A 325 4.22 -2.59 -18.15
C PHE A 325 2.86 -3.01 -18.71
N ALA A 326 1.80 -3.07 -17.88
CA ALA A 326 0.44 -3.38 -18.31
C ALA A 326 0.03 -2.59 -19.58
N LYS A 327 -0.66 -3.27 -20.50
CA LYS A 327 -1.09 -2.70 -21.79
C LYS A 327 -2.28 -1.77 -21.65
N ASP A 328 -3.24 -2.13 -20.80
CA ASP A 328 -4.44 -1.34 -20.55
C ASP A 328 -4.15 -0.35 -19.42
N LYS A 329 -4.17 0.93 -19.76
CA LYS A 329 -3.84 2.03 -18.83
C LYS A 329 -4.98 3.00 -18.79
N PHE A 330 -5.26 3.49 -17.58
CA PHE A 330 -6.29 4.47 -17.36
C PHE A 330 -5.76 5.67 -16.59
N GLU A 331 -6.27 6.86 -16.92
CA GLU A 331 -6.13 8.08 -16.14
C GLU A 331 -7.45 8.40 -15.44
N VAL A 332 -7.36 8.99 -14.26
CA VAL A 332 -8.52 9.50 -13.53
C VAL A 332 -8.64 10.99 -13.83
N ASN A 333 -9.61 11.36 -14.66
CA ASN A 333 -9.84 12.74 -15.07
C ASN A 333 -11.10 13.29 -14.40
N TYR A 334 -11.11 14.60 -14.12
CA TYR A 334 -12.28 15.27 -13.56
C TYR A 334 -13.02 16.07 -14.64
N TYR A 335 -14.33 15.85 -14.74
CA TYR A 335 -15.23 16.54 -15.65
C TYR A 335 -16.27 17.35 -14.90
N LYS A 336 -16.38 18.64 -15.23
CA LYS A 336 -17.35 19.54 -14.60
C LYS A 336 -18.77 19.00 -14.75
N GLY A 337 -19.51 18.94 -13.64
CA GLY A 337 -20.89 18.44 -13.61
C GLY A 337 -21.07 16.91 -13.80
N ILE A 338 -19.99 16.17 -14.07
CA ILE A 338 -20.01 14.69 -14.10
C ILE A 338 -19.32 14.12 -12.85
N GLY A 339 -18.13 14.63 -12.52
CA GLY A 339 -17.26 14.08 -11.50
C GLY A 339 -15.97 13.47 -12.08
N PHE A 340 -15.34 12.61 -11.29
CA PHE A 340 -14.20 11.81 -11.72
C PHE A 340 -14.65 10.70 -12.67
N VAL A 341 -13.84 10.44 -13.68
CA VAL A 341 -14.07 9.41 -14.69
C VAL A 341 -12.73 8.74 -14.98
N GLU A 342 -12.77 7.42 -15.15
CA GLU A 342 -11.62 6.64 -15.60
C GLU A 342 -11.61 6.60 -17.13
N GLU A 343 -10.47 6.92 -17.75
CA GLU A 343 -10.35 6.96 -19.20
C GLU A 343 -9.09 6.25 -19.68
N PRO A 344 -9.17 5.42 -20.73
CA PRO A 344 -7.99 4.82 -21.34
C PRO A 344 -6.96 5.90 -21.75
N THR A 345 -5.68 5.62 -21.55
CA THR A 345 -4.60 6.54 -21.92
C THR A 345 -3.43 5.81 -22.56
N ASP A 346 -2.83 6.44 -23.58
CA ASP A 346 -1.58 5.98 -24.20
C ASP A 346 -0.34 6.60 -23.53
N LYS A 347 -0.51 7.46 -22.52
CA LYS A 347 0.60 8.12 -21.85
C LYS A 347 1.51 7.11 -21.18
N LYS A 348 2.82 7.33 -21.31
CA LYS A 348 3.81 6.58 -20.54
C LYS A 348 3.57 6.83 -19.05
N THR A 349 3.47 5.74 -18.29
CA THR A 349 3.45 5.83 -16.83
C THR A 349 4.80 6.31 -16.35
N ARG A 350 4.83 7.10 -15.27
CA ARG A 350 6.06 7.44 -14.53
C ARG A 350 6.94 6.20 -14.31
N TRP A 351 6.30 5.07 -13.99
CA TRP A 351 6.95 3.79 -13.79
C TRP A 351 7.82 3.36 -14.97
N LYS A 352 7.43 3.57 -16.24
CA LYS A 352 8.24 3.14 -17.39
C LYS A 352 9.58 3.87 -17.46
N ASP A 353 9.56 5.18 -17.29
CA ASP A 353 10.79 5.98 -17.30
C ASP A 353 11.65 5.67 -16.07
N ASP A 354 11.03 5.43 -14.92
CA ASP A 354 11.71 5.03 -13.70
C ASP A 354 12.28 3.59 -13.79
N CYS A 355 11.60 2.65 -14.44
CA CYS A 355 12.10 1.31 -14.79
C CYS A 355 13.33 1.41 -15.70
N HIS A 356 13.27 2.25 -16.74
CA HIS A 356 14.39 2.45 -17.67
C HIS A 356 15.63 3.02 -16.96
N LYS A 357 15.46 3.93 -15.99
CA LYS A 357 16.57 4.46 -15.17
C LYS A 357 17.24 3.37 -14.33
N LEU A 358 16.53 2.30 -14.01
CA LEU A 358 17.05 1.11 -13.32
C LEU A 358 17.58 0.04 -14.29
N GLY A 359 17.63 0.31 -15.61
CA GLY A 359 18.06 -0.65 -16.63
C GLY A 359 17.02 -1.72 -16.96
N LEU A 360 15.77 -1.57 -16.50
CA LEU A 360 14.66 -2.49 -16.75
C LEU A 360 13.82 -1.96 -17.92
N THR A 361 14.13 -2.41 -19.13
CA THR A 361 13.50 -1.91 -20.37
C THR A 361 12.32 -2.76 -20.88
N GLU A 362 12.18 -3.98 -20.36
CA GLU A 362 11.09 -4.90 -20.67
C GLU A 362 10.76 -5.75 -19.45
N GLN A 363 9.51 -6.22 -19.37
CA GLN A 363 9.11 -7.18 -18.36
C GLN A 363 9.57 -8.58 -18.77
N LYS A 364 10.60 -9.10 -18.09
CA LYS A 364 11.16 -10.44 -18.33
C LYS A 364 10.54 -11.55 -17.48
N GLN A 365 9.69 -11.18 -16.51
CA GLN A 365 9.06 -12.09 -15.57
C GLN A 365 7.54 -11.95 -15.68
N GLU A 366 6.83 -13.08 -15.62
CA GLU A 366 5.37 -13.06 -15.56
C GLU A 366 4.91 -12.23 -14.35
N PRO A 367 3.95 -11.30 -14.53
CA PRO A 367 3.37 -10.57 -13.41
C PRO A 367 2.81 -11.52 -12.35
N TYR A 368 2.83 -11.08 -11.11
CA TYR A 368 2.20 -11.80 -10.01
C TYR A 368 0.71 -11.97 -10.28
N ASN A 369 0.26 -13.21 -10.14
CA ASN A 369 -1.14 -13.61 -10.20
C ASN A 369 -1.41 -14.57 -9.05
N GLU A 370 -2.17 -14.08 -8.08
CA GLU A 370 -2.57 -14.78 -6.86
C GLU A 370 -3.23 -16.13 -7.15
N GLY A 371 -4.03 -16.21 -8.22
CA GLY A 371 -4.77 -17.43 -8.59
C GLY A 371 -3.88 -18.59 -9.03
N LEU A 372 -2.62 -18.32 -9.42
CA LEU A 372 -1.64 -19.33 -9.78
C LEU A 372 -1.02 -20.02 -8.55
N TYR A 373 -1.06 -19.37 -7.38
CA TYR A 373 -0.43 -19.86 -6.15
C TYR A 373 -1.43 -20.53 -5.23
N LYS A 374 -1.77 -21.78 -5.57
CA LYS A 374 -2.70 -22.60 -4.78
C LYS A 374 -2.09 -22.93 -3.41
N VAL A 375 -2.79 -22.55 -2.34
CA VAL A 375 -2.41 -22.83 -0.95
C VAL A 375 -3.30 -23.95 -0.42
N ARG A 376 -2.70 -25.00 0.18
CA ARG A 376 -3.44 -26.18 0.70
C ARG A 376 -3.63 -26.16 2.22
N ARG A 377 -3.44 -24.99 2.83
CA ARG A 377 -3.45 -24.74 4.27
C ARG A 377 -4.54 -23.73 4.59
N PRO A 378 -4.99 -23.65 5.86
CA PRO A 378 -5.91 -22.60 6.29
C PRO A 378 -5.39 -21.23 5.88
N VAL A 379 -6.28 -20.41 5.32
CA VAL A 379 -5.98 -19.03 4.97
C VAL A 379 -6.92 -18.09 5.71
N TYR A 380 -6.36 -17.07 6.33
CA TYR A 380 -7.07 -16.01 7.03
C TYR A 380 -6.84 -14.69 6.30
N TYR A 381 -7.92 -14.10 5.79
CA TYR A 381 -7.89 -12.79 5.15
C TYR A 381 -8.37 -11.73 6.14
N LEU A 382 -7.55 -10.71 6.39
CA LEU A 382 -7.91 -9.51 7.15
C LEU A 382 -7.96 -8.33 6.17
N GLN A 383 -9.14 -8.07 5.61
CA GLN A 383 -9.26 -7.14 4.48
C GLN A 383 -10.09 -5.91 4.84
N GLY A 384 -9.57 -4.72 4.53
CA GLY A 384 -10.33 -3.48 4.61
C GLY A 384 -11.26 -3.34 3.41
N SER A 385 -12.52 -2.98 3.65
CA SER A 385 -13.46 -2.79 2.56
C SER A 385 -13.19 -1.51 1.78
N HIS A 386 -12.55 -0.50 2.39
CA HIS A 386 -12.20 0.74 1.70
C HIS A 386 -10.67 0.90 1.55
N ASP A 387 -9.94 -0.20 1.49
CA ASP A 387 -8.52 -0.16 1.24
C ASP A 387 -8.21 0.28 -0.20
N ALA A 388 -7.70 1.50 -0.37
CA ALA A 388 -7.30 2.04 -1.67
C ALA A 388 -5.91 1.60 -2.11
N ALA A 389 -5.09 1.07 -1.19
CA ALA A 389 -3.76 0.57 -1.51
C ALA A 389 -3.87 -0.86 -2.08
N THR A 390 -4.68 -1.69 -1.42
CA THR A 390 -4.97 -3.07 -1.83
C THR A 390 -6.46 -3.37 -1.75
N VAL A 391 -7.14 -3.11 -2.85
CA VAL A 391 -8.56 -3.39 -3.04
C VAL A 391 -8.86 -4.88 -2.92
N ALA A 392 -10.00 -5.18 -2.29
CA ALA A 392 -10.31 -6.54 -1.84
C ALA A 392 -10.50 -7.58 -2.94
N THR A 393 -10.59 -7.18 -4.21
CA THR A 393 -10.75 -8.10 -5.35
C THR A 393 -9.65 -9.15 -5.40
N GLY A 394 -8.39 -8.77 -5.15
CA GLY A 394 -7.27 -9.71 -5.09
C GLY A 394 -7.44 -10.77 -3.99
N ALA A 395 -7.89 -10.34 -2.80
CA ALA A 395 -8.21 -11.25 -1.70
C ALA A 395 -9.34 -12.22 -2.10
N MET A 396 -10.38 -11.74 -2.79
CA MET A 396 -11.49 -12.57 -3.24
C MET A 396 -11.05 -13.61 -4.27
N GLU A 397 -10.26 -13.21 -5.28
CA GLU A 397 -9.78 -14.11 -6.31
C GLU A 397 -8.91 -15.21 -5.71
N HIS A 398 -7.99 -14.85 -4.81
CA HIS A 398 -7.19 -15.86 -4.11
C HIS A 398 -8.07 -16.79 -3.27
N TRP A 399 -9.06 -16.26 -2.56
CA TRP A 399 -9.94 -17.04 -1.70
C TRP A 399 -10.73 -18.12 -2.45
N ARG A 400 -11.05 -17.91 -3.74
CA ARG A 400 -11.68 -18.93 -4.59
C ARG A 400 -10.78 -20.16 -4.84
N THR A 401 -9.48 -20.04 -4.60
CA THR A 401 -8.48 -21.07 -4.94
C THR A 401 -8.01 -21.91 -3.74
N VAL A 402 -8.42 -21.54 -2.52
CA VAL A 402 -7.96 -22.16 -1.26
C VAL A 402 -9.03 -23.08 -0.65
N PRO A 403 -8.68 -23.98 0.29
CA PRO A 403 -9.63 -24.85 0.97
C PRO A 403 -10.72 -24.05 1.72
N LEU A 404 -11.92 -23.99 1.14
CA LEU A 404 -13.01 -23.15 1.65
C LEU A 404 -13.58 -23.65 2.99
N ASP A 405 -13.42 -24.93 3.31
CA ASP A 405 -13.89 -25.54 4.56
C ASP A 405 -13.06 -25.13 5.80
N ARG A 406 -11.90 -24.51 5.57
CA ARG A 406 -10.94 -24.12 6.61
C ARG A 406 -10.27 -22.77 6.35
N SER A 407 -10.86 -21.94 5.50
CA SER A 407 -10.36 -20.58 5.21
C SER A 407 -11.40 -19.54 5.60
N TYR A 408 -10.93 -18.43 6.16
CA TYR A 408 -11.75 -17.44 6.83
C TYR A 408 -11.49 -16.07 6.22
N PHE A 409 -12.54 -15.40 5.76
CA PHE A 409 -12.45 -14.05 5.26
C PHE A 409 -13.06 -13.10 6.29
N LEU A 410 -12.22 -12.26 6.90
CA LEU A 410 -12.64 -11.25 7.86
C LEU A 410 -12.57 -9.87 7.19
N LEU A 411 -13.73 -9.35 6.83
CA LEU A 411 -13.88 -8.05 6.19
C LEU A 411 -14.11 -6.95 7.24
N ALA A 412 -13.18 -6.02 7.36
CA ALA A 412 -13.38 -4.77 8.08
C ALA A 412 -14.22 -3.81 7.23
N VAL A 413 -15.52 -3.75 7.48
CA VAL A 413 -16.44 -2.86 6.77
C VAL A 413 -16.07 -1.41 7.09
N LYS A 414 -15.73 -0.63 6.05
CA LYS A 414 -15.12 0.72 6.17
C LYS A 414 -13.74 0.73 6.82
N GLY A 415 -13.07 -0.42 6.86
CA GLY A 415 -11.67 -0.51 7.24
C GLY A 415 -10.75 -0.08 6.09
N GLY A 416 -9.59 0.47 6.45
CA GLY A 416 -8.50 0.79 5.53
C GLY A 416 -7.50 -0.35 5.37
N HIS A 417 -6.26 0.00 5.05
CA HIS A 417 -5.23 -0.94 4.60
C HIS A 417 -4.84 -2.05 5.59
N ASN A 418 -4.58 -1.69 6.85
CA ASN A 418 -4.19 -2.64 7.90
C ASN A 418 -5.20 -2.61 9.06
N PRO A 419 -6.42 -3.12 8.85
CA PRO A 419 -7.51 -2.98 9.80
C PRO A 419 -7.29 -3.78 11.10
N GLY A 420 -6.46 -4.82 11.08
CA GLY A 420 -6.08 -5.59 12.27
C GLY A 420 -4.92 -4.91 13.02
N LEU A 421 -3.81 -4.65 12.33
CA LEU A 421 -2.60 -4.13 12.98
C LEU A 421 -2.80 -2.74 13.58
N SER A 422 -3.62 -1.90 12.93
CA SER A 422 -3.94 -0.57 13.44
C SER A 422 -4.57 -0.61 14.85
N LYS A 423 -5.23 -1.71 15.22
CA LYS A 423 -5.87 -1.89 16.52
C LYS A 423 -4.92 -2.37 17.61
N LEU A 424 -3.69 -2.75 17.27
CA LEU A 424 -2.67 -3.05 18.27
C LEU A 424 -2.01 -1.77 18.83
N LYS A 425 -2.15 -0.65 18.11
CA LYS A 425 -1.57 0.66 18.45
C LYS A 425 -2.52 1.60 19.21
N THR A 426 -3.72 1.14 19.54
CA THR A 426 -4.69 1.91 20.35
C THR A 426 -4.23 2.00 21.81
N GLU A 427 -4.57 3.09 22.48
CA GLU A 427 -4.42 3.25 23.93
C GLU A 427 -5.45 2.43 24.72
N ASN A 428 -6.49 1.91 24.06
CA ASN A 428 -7.50 1.08 24.70
C ASN A 428 -7.03 -0.37 24.87
N GLU A 429 -6.57 -0.69 26.07
CA GLU A 429 -6.03 -2.02 26.40
C GLU A 429 -7.01 -3.17 26.13
N LYS A 430 -8.33 -2.97 26.30
CA LYS A 430 -9.31 -4.03 25.98
C LYS A 430 -9.30 -4.35 24.49
N ILE A 431 -9.32 -3.33 23.64
CA ILE A 431 -9.31 -3.48 22.17
C ILE A 431 -8.02 -4.14 21.72
N LYS A 432 -6.90 -3.70 22.28
CA LYS A 432 -5.57 -4.26 22.03
C LYS A 432 -5.52 -5.74 22.37
N LEU A 433 -5.96 -6.14 23.57
CA LEU A 433 -5.97 -7.55 24.02
C LEU A 433 -6.87 -8.43 23.14
N GLU A 434 -8.02 -7.94 22.70
CA GLU A 434 -8.90 -8.72 21.83
C GLU A 434 -8.35 -8.90 20.41
N HIS A 435 -7.68 -7.88 19.86
CA HIS A 435 -6.99 -8.02 18.57
C HIS A 435 -5.73 -8.89 18.69
N GLN A 436 -5.04 -8.86 19.83
CA GLN A 436 -4.00 -9.83 20.15
C GLN A 436 -4.54 -11.27 20.17
N ASP A 437 -5.75 -11.50 20.73
CA ASP A 437 -6.40 -12.81 20.69
C ASP A 437 -6.80 -13.22 19.26
N LEU A 438 -7.24 -12.28 18.41
CA LEU A 438 -7.45 -12.53 16.97
C LEU A 438 -6.17 -13.07 16.33
N TYR A 439 -5.03 -12.39 16.53
CA TYR A 439 -3.76 -12.84 15.95
C TYR A 439 -3.29 -14.18 16.50
N LYS A 440 -3.47 -14.41 17.81
CA LYS A 440 -3.22 -15.72 18.42
C LYS A 440 -4.02 -16.82 17.72
N LYS A 441 -5.32 -16.61 17.51
CA LYS A 441 -6.19 -17.58 16.84
C LYS A 441 -5.77 -17.92 15.41
N VAL A 442 -5.47 -16.90 14.61
CA VAL A 442 -5.09 -17.11 13.19
C VAL A 442 -3.68 -17.70 13.03
N PHE A 443 -2.75 -17.39 13.94
CA PHE A 443 -1.40 -17.98 13.91
C PHE A 443 -1.37 -19.42 14.44
N LEU A 444 -2.26 -19.76 15.38
CA LEU A 444 -2.36 -21.12 15.93
C LEU A 444 -3.33 -22.02 15.17
N ASP A 445 -3.98 -21.53 14.10
CA ASP A 445 -5.01 -22.26 13.33
C ASP A 445 -6.18 -22.73 14.23
N GLU A 446 -6.65 -21.87 15.14
CA GLU A 446 -7.80 -22.16 16.01
C GLU A 446 -9.16 -21.94 15.31
N GLY A 447 -9.15 -21.38 14.10
CA GLY A 447 -10.35 -20.96 13.39
C GLY A 447 -11.03 -19.71 13.98
N LEU A 448 -12.02 -19.18 13.26
CA LEU A 448 -12.82 -18.03 13.69
C LEU A 448 -14.31 -18.40 13.76
N THR A 449 -15.01 -17.91 14.78
CA THR A 449 -16.45 -18.14 14.97
C THR A 449 -17.22 -16.83 14.93
N SER A 450 -18.51 -16.89 14.61
CA SER A 450 -19.38 -15.71 14.66
C SER A 450 -19.47 -15.10 16.06
N SER A 451 -19.38 -15.92 17.13
CA SER A 451 -19.37 -15.42 18.51
C SER A 451 -18.12 -14.62 18.81
N PHE A 452 -16.95 -15.09 18.38
CA PHE A 452 -15.69 -14.37 18.52
C PHE A 452 -15.71 -13.03 17.77
N VAL A 453 -16.24 -13.02 16.55
CA VAL A 453 -16.33 -11.79 15.74
C VAL A 453 -17.35 -10.81 16.33
N THR A 454 -18.42 -11.33 16.93
CA THR A 454 -19.37 -10.50 17.69
C THR A 454 -18.69 -9.85 18.89
N GLN A 455 -17.83 -10.59 19.60
CA GLN A 455 -17.03 -10.04 20.69
C GLN A 455 -16.09 -8.93 20.20
N LEU A 456 -15.32 -9.18 19.13
CA LEU A 456 -14.44 -8.16 18.51
C LEU A 456 -15.21 -6.87 18.16
N ASN A 457 -16.44 -7.02 17.64
CA ASN A 457 -17.29 -5.89 17.28
C ASN A 457 -17.95 -5.17 18.48
N ASN A 458 -18.01 -5.80 19.65
CA ASN A 458 -18.53 -5.15 20.86
C ASN A 458 -17.46 -4.29 21.56
N SER A 459 -16.21 -4.40 21.14
CA SER A 459 -15.09 -3.61 21.66
C SER A 459 -14.62 -2.60 20.62
N VAL A 460 -15.56 -1.92 19.95
CA VAL A 460 -15.19 -0.84 19.04
C VAL A 460 -14.95 0.44 19.83
N GLU A 461 -13.88 1.13 19.45
CA GLU A 461 -13.51 2.44 19.94
C GLU A 461 -14.57 3.47 19.52
N ASN A 462 -15.38 3.94 20.47
CA ASN A 462 -16.18 5.16 20.31
C ASN A 462 -15.21 6.35 20.25
N TYR A 463 -14.70 6.69 19.08
CA TYR A 463 -13.92 7.93 18.91
C TYR A 463 -14.85 9.14 18.97
N GLU A 464 -15.15 9.69 20.14
CA GLU A 464 -15.73 11.02 20.24
C GLU A 464 -14.75 12.07 19.72
N THR A 465 -14.85 12.42 18.44
CA THR A 465 -14.39 13.72 17.95
C THR A 465 -15.42 14.27 16.96
N ASN A 466 -16.26 15.19 17.43
CA ASN A 466 -17.06 16.14 16.66
C ASN A 466 -17.67 15.64 15.32
N SER A 467 -18.89 15.11 15.44
CA SER A 467 -19.96 15.00 14.43
C SER A 467 -20.10 13.75 13.54
N TRP A 468 -19.12 12.85 13.38
CA TRP A 468 -19.40 11.51 12.80
C TRP A 468 -18.46 10.42 13.33
N THR A 469 -18.92 9.66 14.32
CA THR A 469 -18.29 8.42 14.76
C THR A 469 -18.92 7.26 13.99
N ARG A 470 -18.14 6.44 13.29
CA ARG A 470 -18.65 5.19 12.70
C ARG A 470 -17.68 4.05 12.93
N GLU A 471 -18.19 3.05 13.65
CA GLU A 471 -17.52 1.79 14.00
C GLU A 471 -17.07 1.03 12.75
N VAL A 472 -15.78 0.71 12.66
CA VAL A 472 -15.29 -0.35 11.77
C VAL A 472 -15.78 -1.67 12.36
N LYS A 473 -16.59 -2.41 11.60
CA LYS A 473 -17.11 -3.72 12.03
C LYS A 473 -16.52 -4.81 11.18
N TRP A 474 -16.07 -5.86 11.86
CA TRP A 474 -15.62 -7.10 11.25
C TRP A 474 -16.83 -7.94 10.85
N GLN A 475 -16.81 -8.41 9.61
CA GLN A 475 -17.76 -9.38 9.09
C GLN A 475 -17.00 -10.63 8.67
N LEU A 476 -17.39 -11.76 9.24
CA LEU A 476 -16.77 -13.05 8.96
C LEU A 476 -17.54 -13.80 7.88
N TYR A 477 -16.78 -14.34 6.93
CA TYR A 477 -17.25 -15.32 5.98
C TYR A 477 -16.39 -16.59 6.11
N THR A 478 -17.07 -17.72 6.29
CA THR A 478 -16.46 -19.05 6.38
C THR A 478 -16.66 -19.86 5.10
N GLN A 479 -17.37 -19.30 4.12
CA GLN A 479 -17.62 -19.90 2.82
C GLN A 479 -17.67 -18.80 1.78
N PHE A 480 -17.12 -19.09 0.59
CA PHE A 480 -17.28 -18.20 -0.55
C PHE A 480 -18.77 -18.09 -0.88
N PRO A 481 -19.39 -16.90 -0.87
CA PRO A 481 -20.82 -16.82 -1.08
C PRO A 481 -21.19 -17.11 -2.53
N LYS A 482 -22.37 -17.70 -2.69
CA LYS A 482 -22.96 -17.99 -4.01
C LYS A 482 -23.26 -16.74 -4.84
N ASN A 483 -23.36 -15.57 -4.20
CA ASN A 483 -23.60 -14.29 -4.85
C ASN A 483 -22.49 -13.29 -4.50
N SER A 484 -21.42 -13.25 -5.30
CA SER A 484 -20.26 -12.37 -5.06
C SER A 484 -20.64 -10.88 -5.09
N PHE A 485 -21.67 -10.53 -5.85
CA PHE A 485 -22.24 -9.18 -5.93
C PHE A 485 -22.66 -8.61 -4.56
N SER A 486 -23.02 -9.48 -3.61
CA SER A 486 -23.38 -9.05 -2.24
C SER A 486 -22.17 -8.68 -1.38
N ILE A 487 -20.99 -9.29 -1.59
CA ILE A 487 -19.76 -8.87 -0.94
C ILE A 487 -19.15 -7.69 -1.70
N GLU A 488 -19.16 -7.69 -3.04
CA GLU A 488 -18.72 -6.56 -3.87
C GLU A 488 -19.38 -5.25 -3.43
N LYS A 489 -20.70 -5.23 -3.19
CA LYS A 489 -21.40 -4.06 -2.61
C LYS A 489 -20.88 -3.61 -1.24
N GLN A 490 -20.42 -4.56 -0.41
CA GLN A 490 -19.87 -4.26 0.91
C GLN A 490 -18.41 -3.78 0.84
N PHE A 491 -17.63 -4.25 -0.14
CA PHE A 491 -16.33 -3.69 -0.53
C PHE A 491 -16.49 -2.27 -1.09
N GLU A 492 -17.52 -2.01 -1.88
CA GLU A 492 -17.85 -0.67 -2.37
C GLU A 492 -18.38 0.26 -1.26
N GLY A 493 -18.69 -0.25 -0.07
CA GLY A 493 -19.17 0.58 1.05
C GLY A 493 -20.55 1.18 0.84
N ILE A 494 -21.31 0.64 -0.12
CA ILE A 494 -22.61 1.17 -0.52
C ILE A 494 -23.71 0.39 0.20
N ARG A 495 -24.63 1.12 0.87
CA ARG A 495 -25.97 0.59 1.12
C ARG A 495 -26.60 0.31 -0.23
N ALA A 496 -26.91 -0.95 -0.52
CA ALA A 496 -27.69 -1.34 -1.68
C ALA A 496 -28.90 -0.42 -1.87
N ASN A 497 -28.78 0.52 -2.81
CA ASN A 497 -29.88 1.09 -3.59
C ASN A 497 -29.32 1.33 -4.99
N SER A 498 -29.03 0.21 -5.64
CA SER A 498 -28.89 0.12 -7.09
C SER A 498 -30.24 0.49 -7.70
N ASN A 499 -30.43 1.75 -8.07
CA ASN A 499 -31.50 2.19 -8.98
C ASN A 499 -31.25 3.58 -9.60
N SER A 500 -30.01 4.06 -9.65
CA SER A 500 -29.70 5.25 -10.46
C SER A 500 -28.23 5.26 -10.85
N LEU A 501 -27.94 4.68 -12.01
CA LEU A 501 -26.90 5.09 -12.96
C LEU A 501 -26.91 4.04 -14.09
N THR A 502 -28.03 3.98 -14.79
CA THR A 502 -27.99 3.62 -16.22
C THR A 502 -27.48 4.86 -16.94
N LEU A 503 -26.33 4.73 -17.59
CA LEU A 503 -25.85 5.68 -18.59
C LEU A 503 -26.84 5.64 -19.77
N GLU A 504 -27.56 6.74 -19.98
CA GLU A 504 -28.07 7.14 -21.31
C GLU A 504 -27.04 8.05 -21.97
#